data_AF-A0A8S0WPR2-F1
#
_entry.id   AF-A0A8S0WPR2-F1
#
_cell.length_a   1.000
_cell.length_b   1.000
_cell.length_c   1.000
_cell.angle_alpha   90.00
_cell.angle_beta   90.00
_cell.angle_gamma   90.00
#
_symmetry.space_group_name_H-M   'P 1'
#
loop_
_entity.id
_entity.type
_entity.pdbx_description
1 polymer ?
#
loop_
_entity_poly.entity_id
_entity_poly.type
_entity_poly.pdbx_seq_one_letter_code
_entity_poly.pdbx_strand_id
1 'polypeptide(L)'
;MAHAKVDARAFEMHYIHPLFQFKVPTTRKNGEKLGVGETVNSNQKRFQSRLNDRFHLTGANALNLENSTPVVTATPSGINMENAKLEDVTSLSIVYTETQPSKIGATFDSLWESNRLINECLEGLRNDKLEREKQQKKEKDEREKQQKKEKDKREKQQKKERDEREMQKKEQEAWYLAMEERLAGVAVLEKTVAELKLEVDGLKEERAENRNQRTADKQKYDKDNKDLKDVIAAGDAKIEAFEAKVESQDARILGLEGEVRTLNQARHDDQEAYRAPLFLRILLDDARDKIAHLLDHSWWDDISSNQLPSQLPTWLAQQRPLVESDYTLTNTSLAILSRFNPIRQEGNEVAHTVTTKEIREAILSRQQESVRVVLKNLFEFTYEEDLPLTTSS
;
A
#
# COMPACT_ATOMS: atom_id res chain seq x y z
N MET A 1 -10.25 69.57 -14.41
CA MET A 1 -11.38 69.00 -13.66
C MET A 1 -11.87 67.75 -14.39
N ALA A 2 -11.48 66.57 -13.91
CA ALA A 2 -12.13 65.29 -14.17
C ALA A 2 -11.50 64.29 -13.18
N HIS A 3 -12.21 63.96 -12.10
CA HIS A 3 -11.78 63.01 -11.10
C HIS A 3 -12.12 61.59 -11.57
N ALA A 4 -11.10 60.74 -11.72
CA ALA A 4 -11.27 59.30 -11.83
C ALA A 4 -11.23 58.69 -10.42
N LYS A 5 -12.33 58.03 -10.04
CA LYS A 5 -12.47 57.26 -8.78
C LYS A 5 -11.63 55.99 -8.88
N VAL A 6 -10.82 55.74 -7.85
CA VAL A 6 -10.10 54.48 -7.63
C VAL A 6 -10.92 53.67 -6.63
N ASP A 7 -11.46 52.53 -7.08
CA ASP A 7 -12.14 51.56 -6.23
C ASP A 7 -11.12 50.69 -5.51
N ALA A 8 -11.24 50.66 -4.18
CA ALA A 8 -10.51 49.80 -3.28
C ALA A 8 -11.09 48.38 -3.34
N ARG A 9 -10.30 47.40 -3.78
CA ARG A 9 -10.61 45.97 -3.58
C ARG A 9 -9.86 45.43 -2.38
N ALA A 10 -10.64 44.88 -1.47
CA ALA A 10 -10.26 44.23 -0.24
C ALA A 10 -9.32 43.04 -0.48
N PHE A 11 -8.30 42.95 0.36
CA PHE A 11 -7.47 41.77 0.55
C PHE A 11 -8.16 40.88 1.60
N GLU A 12 -8.80 39.80 1.17
CA GLU A 12 -9.16 38.69 2.05
C GLU A 12 -8.10 37.58 1.93
N MET A 13 -7.47 37.29 3.06
CA MET A 13 -6.58 36.15 3.26
C MET A 13 -7.39 34.86 3.38
N HIS A 14 -7.11 33.88 2.53
CA HIS A 14 -7.48 32.49 2.79
C HIS A 14 -6.23 31.62 2.95
N TYR A 15 -6.06 31.14 4.18
CA TYR A 15 -5.20 30.02 4.56
C TYR A 15 -5.58 28.77 3.75
N ILE A 16 -4.60 28.16 3.09
CA ILE A 16 -4.75 26.85 2.44
C ILE A 16 -4.06 25.81 3.31
N HIS A 17 -4.85 24.89 3.87
CA HIS A 17 -4.38 23.62 4.44
C HIS A 17 -4.62 22.50 3.41
N PRO A 18 -3.67 21.58 3.14
CA PRO A 18 -3.87 20.56 2.13
C PRO A 18 -4.61 19.35 2.73
N LEU A 19 -5.85 19.12 2.28
CA LEU A 19 -6.52 17.83 2.41
C LEU A 19 -6.25 17.02 1.14
N PHE A 20 -5.62 15.86 1.33
CA PHE A 20 -5.52 14.79 0.34
C PHE A 20 -6.94 14.41 -0.14
N GLN A 21 -7.27 14.73 -1.40
CA GLN A 21 -8.41 14.16 -2.09
C GLN A 21 -7.91 13.16 -3.13
N PHE A 22 -8.14 11.87 -2.86
CA PHE A 22 -8.10 10.82 -3.86
C PHE A 22 -9.21 11.07 -4.89
N LYS A 23 -8.84 11.46 -6.12
CA LYS A 23 -9.73 11.37 -7.28
C LYS A 23 -9.76 9.92 -7.76
N VAL A 24 -10.91 9.28 -7.60
CA VAL A 24 -11.24 8.03 -8.30
C VAL A 24 -11.68 8.39 -9.73
N PRO A 25 -11.10 7.79 -10.79
CA PRO A 25 -11.65 7.95 -12.12
C PRO A 25 -12.82 6.97 -12.32
N THR A 26 -14.01 7.53 -12.59
CA THR A 26 -15.14 6.80 -13.16
C THR A 26 -15.15 6.98 -14.68
N THR A 27 -14.77 5.93 -15.41
CA THR A 27 -15.32 5.67 -16.74
C THR A 27 -15.48 4.15 -16.91
N ARG A 28 -16.74 3.71 -16.98
CA ARG A 28 -17.14 2.39 -17.48
C ARG A 28 -17.30 2.49 -18.99
N LYS A 29 -16.67 1.59 -19.74
CA LYS A 29 -17.28 0.94 -20.92
C LYS A 29 -16.59 -0.40 -21.18
N ASN A 30 -17.44 -1.39 -21.41
CA ASN A 30 -17.21 -2.76 -21.85
C ASN A 30 -16.80 -3.77 -20.76
N GLY A 31 -17.71 -4.72 -20.57
CA GLY A 31 -17.64 -5.72 -19.53
C GLY A 31 -16.74 -6.88 -19.91
N GLU A 32 -15.77 -7.13 -19.05
CA GLU A 32 -15.25 -8.46 -18.75
C GLU A 32 -15.16 -8.58 -17.23
N LYS A 33 -15.77 -9.63 -16.69
CA LYS A 33 -15.62 -10.00 -15.28
C LYS A 33 -14.21 -10.53 -15.09
N LEU A 34 -13.34 -9.73 -14.47
CA LEU A 34 -12.11 -10.24 -13.86
C LEU A 34 -12.32 -10.31 -12.34
N GLY A 35 -12.21 -11.53 -11.81
CA GLY A 35 -12.25 -11.82 -10.38
C GLY A 35 -11.12 -11.11 -9.67
N VAL A 36 -11.47 -10.36 -8.63
CA VAL A 36 -10.52 -9.73 -7.72
C VAL A 36 -9.91 -10.85 -6.87
N GLY A 37 -8.70 -11.27 -7.24
CA GLY A 37 -7.88 -12.19 -6.46
C GLY A 37 -7.30 -11.48 -5.24
N GLU A 38 -7.70 -11.95 -4.07
CA GLU A 38 -7.12 -11.64 -2.77
C GLU A 38 -5.65 -12.09 -2.70
N THR A 39 -4.69 -11.17 -2.70
CA THR A 39 -3.28 -11.50 -2.41
C THR A 39 -2.59 -10.48 -1.50
N VAL A 40 -3.34 -9.87 -0.57
CA VAL A 40 -2.75 -9.07 0.53
C VAL A 40 -3.43 -9.43 1.85
N ASN A 41 -3.38 -10.70 2.27
CA ASN A 41 -3.81 -11.03 3.65
C ASN A 41 -3.32 -12.37 4.24
N SER A 42 -2.30 -13.03 3.66
CA SER A 42 -1.80 -14.31 4.21
C SER A 42 -0.75 -14.12 5.31
N ASN A 43 0.14 -13.13 5.17
CA ASN A 43 1.21 -12.90 6.16
C ASN A 43 0.71 -12.17 7.43
N GLN A 44 -0.30 -11.30 7.29
CA GLN A 44 -0.90 -10.60 8.44
C GLN A 44 -1.78 -11.55 9.28
N LYS A 45 -2.51 -12.48 8.65
CA LYS A 45 -3.23 -13.56 9.35
C LYS A 45 -2.31 -14.57 10.04
N ARG A 46 -1.15 -14.92 9.45
CA ARG A 46 -0.16 -15.78 10.12
C ARG A 46 0.49 -15.12 11.33
N PHE A 47 0.71 -13.81 11.29
CA PHE A 47 1.28 -13.07 12.43
C PHE A 47 0.28 -12.91 13.58
N GLN A 48 -1.02 -12.67 13.27
CA GLN A 48 -2.06 -12.58 14.29
C GLN A 48 -2.44 -13.94 14.90
N SER A 49 -2.41 -15.04 14.13
CA SER A 49 -2.65 -16.39 14.67
C SER A 49 -1.59 -16.83 15.67
N ARG A 50 -0.33 -16.41 15.50
CA ARG A 50 0.77 -16.75 16.44
C ARG A 50 0.76 -15.92 17.72
N LEU A 51 0.07 -14.77 17.74
CA LEU A 51 -0.08 -13.95 18.94
C LEU A 51 -1.25 -14.41 19.83
N ASN A 52 -2.30 -14.99 19.25
CA ASN A 52 -3.43 -15.53 20.03
C ASN A 52 -3.11 -16.85 20.73
N ASP A 53 -2.24 -17.70 20.17
CA ASP A 53 -1.89 -18.99 20.80
C ASP A 53 -0.89 -18.86 21.96
N ARG A 54 -0.34 -17.66 22.22
CA ARG A 54 0.72 -17.43 23.23
C ARG A 54 0.27 -16.69 24.48
N PHE A 55 -0.98 -16.24 24.57
CA PHE A 55 -1.47 -15.40 25.70
C PHE A 55 -2.65 -15.95 26.50
N HIS A 56 -3.06 -17.20 26.29
CA HIS A 56 -4.01 -17.89 27.18
C HIS A 56 -3.36 -19.05 27.92
N LEU A 57 -2.57 -18.76 28.97
CA LEU A 57 -2.24 -19.72 30.03
C LEU A 57 -1.73 -19.00 31.28
N THR A 58 -2.60 -18.21 31.91
CA THR A 58 -2.62 -17.86 33.35
C THR A 58 -3.90 -17.05 33.58
N GLY A 59 -4.77 -17.27 34.54
CA GLY A 59 -4.94 -18.34 35.51
C GLY A 59 -6.29 -18.04 36.18
N ALA A 60 -7.15 -19.05 36.28
CA ALA A 60 -8.29 -19.05 37.18
C ALA A 60 -8.77 -20.50 37.27
N ASN A 61 -8.63 -21.11 38.44
CA ASN A 61 -9.70 -21.91 39.03
C ASN A 61 -9.36 -22.24 40.48
N ALA A 62 -10.17 -21.69 41.36
CA ALA A 62 -10.36 -22.12 42.73
C ALA A 62 -11.26 -23.37 42.74
N LEU A 63 -10.94 -24.27 43.68
CA LEU A 63 -11.83 -25.16 44.43
C LEU A 63 -12.94 -25.91 43.67
N ASN A 64 -12.83 -27.24 43.64
CA ASN A 64 -13.93 -28.07 44.14
C ASN A 64 -13.45 -29.42 44.69
N LEU A 65 -14.02 -29.71 45.85
CA LEU A 65 -13.96 -30.90 46.68
C LEU A 65 -15.05 -31.87 46.17
N GLU A 66 -14.76 -33.17 46.03
CA GLU A 66 -15.68 -34.27 46.41
C GLU A 66 -15.11 -35.66 46.07
N ASN A 67 -14.89 -36.45 47.13
CA ASN A 67 -15.26 -37.85 47.35
C ASN A 67 -15.16 -38.88 46.20
N SER A 68 -14.29 -39.89 46.39
CA SER A 68 -14.72 -41.30 46.43
C SER A 68 -13.57 -42.22 46.90
N THR A 69 -13.81 -42.90 48.02
CA THR A 69 -13.24 -44.21 48.41
C THR A 69 -14.39 -45.24 48.31
N PRO A 70 -14.25 -46.57 48.55
CA PRO A 70 -13.11 -47.33 49.09
C PRO A 70 -12.88 -48.72 48.42
N VAL A 71 -12.05 -49.55 49.07
CA VAL A 71 -11.98 -51.04 49.14
C VAL A 71 -10.49 -51.48 49.02
N VAL A 72 -9.75 -51.66 50.12
CA VAL A 72 -9.63 -52.83 51.03
C VAL A 72 -9.06 -54.10 50.36
N THR A 73 -7.84 -54.49 50.77
CA THR A 73 -7.40 -55.82 51.27
C THR A 73 -5.91 -55.72 51.63
N ALA A 74 -5.53 -55.83 52.92
CA ALA A 74 -5.08 -57.06 53.61
C ALA A 74 -3.65 -57.47 53.18
N THR A 75 -2.68 -57.87 54.01
CA THR A 75 -2.44 -57.98 55.46
C THR A 75 -0.93 -58.24 55.62
N PRO A 76 -0.37 -58.13 56.85
CA PRO A 76 1.06 -58.24 57.14
C PRO A 76 1.49 -59.68 57.45
N SER A 77 2.80 -59.94 57.40
CA SER A 77 3.41 -61.16 57.92
C SER A 77 4.51 -60.77 58.91
N GLY A 78 4.31 -61.09 60.19
CA GLY A 78 5.35 -61.11 61.21
C GLY A 78 6.04 -62.48 61.29
N ILE A 79 6.53 -62.81 62.50
CA ILE A 79 7.11 -64.10 62.99
C ILE A 79 8.65 -64.15 62.83
N ASN A 80 9.53 -64.50 63.79
CA ASN A 80 9.52 -65.03 65.19
C ASN A 80 10.89 -64.68 65.83
N MET A 81 11.02 -64.38 67.14
CA MET A 81 11.14 -65.24 68.35
C MET A 81 12.29 -66.25 68.40
N GLU A 82 12.99 -66.23 69.56
CA GLU A 82 13.56 -67.35 70.38
C GLU A 82 15.03 -67.11 70.82
N ASN A 83 15.27 -66.80 72.10
CA ASN A 83 15.51 -67.69 73.27
C ASN A 83 16.99 -68.07 73.46
N ALA A 84 17.56 -67.67 74.60
CA ALA A 84 18.39 -68.53 75.46
C ALA A 84 18.63 -67.84 76.83
N LYS A 85 17.82 -68.22 77.82
CA LYS A 85 18.22 -68.25 79.24
C LYS A 85 19.04 -69.52 79.47
N LEU A 86 19.99 -69.50 80.40
CA LEU A 86 20.34 -70.67 81.20
C LEU A 86 20.74 -70.22 82.61
N GLU A 87 20.08 -70.82 83.60
CA GLU A 87 20.29 -70.67 85.04
C GLU A 87 21.31 -71.69 85.57
N ASP A 88 21.88 -71.37 86.74
CA ASP A 88 22.27 -72.21 87.89
C ASP A 88 23.01 -73.57 87.75
N VAL A 89 23.83 -73.85 88.77
CA VAL A 89 23.87 -75.08 89.61
C VAL A 89 25.23 -75.21 90.36
N THR A 90 25.19 -74.86 91.65
CA THR A 90 25.66 -75.55 92.88
C THR A 90 26.89 -76.49 92.94
N SER A 91 27.74 -76.20 93.95
CA SER A 91 28.23 -77.06 95.08
C SER A 91 29.01 -78.38 94.89
N LEU A 92 30.03 -78.56 95.76
CA LEU A 92 30.50 -79.74 96.53
C LEU A 92 32.04 -79.61 96.71
N SER A 93 32.81 -80.20 97.64
CA SER A 93 32.67 -80.79 98.97
C SER A 93 34.08 -81.19 99.45
N ILE A 94 34.28 -81.07 100.77
CA ILE A 94 35.37 -81.53 101.65
C ILE A 94 35.91 -82.94 101.34
N VAL A 95 37.24 -83.16 101.48
CA VAL A 95 37.82 -84.45 101.95
C VAL A 95 39.00 -84.20 102.91
N TYR A 96 38.90 -84.84 104.08
CA TYR A 96 39.88 -85.00 105.17
C TYR A 96 41.09 -85.86 104.76
N THR A 97 42.27 -85.62 105.34
CA THR A 97 43.14 -86.73 105.78
C THR A 97 43.76 -86.41 107.14
N GLU A 98 43.78 -87.45 107.97
CA GLU A 98 44.06 -87.52 109.39
C GLU A 98 45.38 -88.30 109.57
N THR A 99 46.31 -87.84 110.41
CA THR A 99 47.30 -88.72 111.06
C THR A 99 47.65 -88.22 112.46
N GLN A 100 47.77 -89.21 113.35
CA GLN A 100 47.67 -89.21 114.81
C GLN A 100 49.04 -89.01 115.55
N PRO A 101 49.06 -89.02 116.91
CA PRO A 101 49.97 -88.23 117.75
C PRO A 101 51.09 -89.04 118.45
N SER A 102 52.00 -88.35 119.15
CA SER A 102 52.75 -88.93 120.28
C SER A 102 53.19 -87.89 121.32
N LYS A 103 53.25 -88.37 122.56
CA LYS A 103 53.25 -87.69 123.88
C LYS A 103 54.61 -87.13 124.35
N ILE A 104 54.54 -86.51 125.55
CA ILE A 104 55.58 -86.20 126.58
C ILE A 104 56.03 -84.72 126.49
N GLY A 105 55.99 -83.86 127.52
CA GLY A 105 55.70 -83.97 128.95
C GLY A 105 56.54 -82.91 129.70
N ALA A 106 55.90 -82.16 130.62
CA ALA A 106 56.47 -81.23 131.63
C ALA A 106 57.03 -79.88 131.08
N THR A 107 56.91 -78.70 131.72
CA THR A 107 56.61 -78.25 133.10
C THR A 107 55.80 -76.93 133.07
N PHE A 108 54.90 -76.74 134.03
CA PHE A 108 53.69 -75.89 133.93
C PHE A 108 53.78 -74.44 134.43
N ASP A 109 54.87 -73.99 135.05
CA ASP A 109 54.92 -72.65 135.71
C ASP A 109 55.78 -71.58 134.99
N SER A 110 56.21 -71.83 133.76
CA SER A 110 56.93 -70.87 132.89
C SER A 110 56.12 -70.41 131.67
N LEU A 111 54.90 -70.93 131.47
CA LEU A 111 54.05 -70.74 130.28
C LEU A 111 53.02 -69.60 130.42
N TRP A 112 52.88 -69.01 131.60
CA TRP A 112 51.90 -67.94 131.87
C TRP A 112 52.42 -66.54 131.48
N GLU A 113 53.69 -66.24 131.75
CA GLU A 113 54.31 -64.96 131.34
C GLU A 113 54.49 -64.84 129.82
N SER A 114 54.77 -65.95 129.11
CA SER A 114 54.84 -65.95 127.65
C SER A 114 53.47 -65.76 126.98
N ASN A 115 52.38 -66.26 127.57
CA ASN A 115 51.04 -66.10 127.00
C ASN A 115 50.51 -64.65 127.10
N ARG A 116 50.93 -63.89 128.11
CA ARG A 116 50.56 -62.47 128.25
C ARG A 116 51.26 -61.59 127.19
N LEU A 117 52.56 -61.80 126.97
CA LEU A 117 53.32 -61.09 125.93
C LEU A 117 52.90 -61.50 124.50
N ILE A 118 52.47 -62.75 124.29
CA ILE A 118 51.92 -63.20 123.00
C ILE A 118 50.58 -62.50 122.71
N ASN A 119 49.71 -62.30 123.71
CA ASN A 119 48.43 -61.64 123.50
C ASN A 119 48.55 -60.13 123.22
N GLU A 120 49.46 -59.41 123.89
CA GLU A 120 49.75 -58.00 123.57
C GLU A 120 50.40 -57.84 122.18
N CYS A 121 51.22 -58.81 121.75
CA CYS A 121 51.83 -58.81 120.41
C CYS A 121 50.79 -59.15 119.31
N LEU A 122 49.81 -60.01 119.60
CA LEU A 122 48.70 -60.34 118.69
C LEU A 122 47.69 -59.19 118.54
N GLU A 123 47.49 -58.38 119.58
CA GLU A 123 46.66 -57.16 119.49
C GLU A 123 47.34 -56.05 118.66
N GLY A 124 48.66 -55.87 118.81
CA GLY A 124 49.46 -55.01 117.93
C GLY A 124 49.40 -55.48 116.46
N LEU A 125 49.55 -56.78 116.21
CA LEU A 125 49.42 -57.37 114.87
C LEU A 125 48.00 -57.29 114.28
N ARG A 126 46.96 -57.37 115.12
CA ARG A 126 45.56 -57.15 114.67
C ARG A 126 45.31 -55.70 114.29
N ASN A 127 45.81 -54.75 115.08
CA ASN A 127 45.68 -53.33 114.77
C ASN A 127 46.51 -52.93 113.54
N ASP A 128 47.74 -53.43 113.41
CA ASP A 128 48.56 -53.27 112.20
C ASP A 128 47.91 -53.89 110.96
N LYS A 129 47.28 -55.06 111.11
CA LYS A 129 46.56 -55.71 110.01
C LYS A 129 45.31 -54.90 109.62
N LEU A 130 44.57 -54.38 110.60
CA LEU A 130 43.40 -53.54 110.35
C LEU A 130 43.78 -52.18 109.73
N GLU A 131 44.90 -51.59 110.16
CA GLU A 131 45.44 -50.37 109.55
C GLU A 131 45.95 -50.62 108.15
N ARG A 132 46.68 -51.72 107.90
CA ARG A 132 47.10 -52.11 106.55
C ARG A 132 45.91 -52.43 105.66
N GLU A 133 44.85 -53.05 106.17
CA GLU A 133 43.60 -53.28 105.42
C GLU A 133 42.86 -51.96 105.13
N LYS A 134 42.82 -51.01 106.06
CA LYS A 134 42.26 -49.66 105.82
C LYS A 134 43.12 -48.85 104.83
N GLN A 135 44.45 -48.97 104.90
CA GLN A 135 45.39 -48.33 103.98
C GLN A 135 45.27 -48.94 102.58
N GLN A 136 45.25 -50.26 102.47
CA GLN A 136 45.04 -50.97 101.20
C GLN A 136 43.66 -50.70 100.62
N LYS A 137 42.62 -50.56 101.45
CA LYS A 137 41.28 -50.17 100.98
C LYS A 137 41.25 -48.73 100.49
N LYS A 138 41.91 -47.78 101.19
CA LYS A 138 42.06 -46.41 100.70
C LYS A 138 42.86 -46.33 99.40
N GLU A 139 43.97 -47.05 99.29
CA GLU A 139 44.78 -47.11 98.06
C GLU A 139 44.02 -47.80 96.92
N LYS A 140 43.23 -48.83 97.20
CA LYS A 140 42.38 -49.49 96.21
C LYS A 140 41.26 -48.57 95.75
N ASP A 141 40.56 -47.91 96.67
CA ASP A 141 39.52 -46.93 96.35
C ASP A 141 40.10 -45.73 95.60
N GLU A 142 41.33 -45.29 95.91
CA GLU A 142 42.01 -44.20 95.22
C GLU A 142 42.50 -44.62 93.82
N ARG A 143 43.02 -45.85 93.65
CA ARG A 143 43.34 -46.43 92.33
C ARG A 143 42.09 -46.63 91.49
N GLU A 144 40.98 -47.13 92.06
CA GLU A 144 39.71 -47.26 91.36
C GLU A 144 39.14 -45.89 90.98
N LYS A 145 39.28 -44.87 91.83
CA LYS A 145 38.86 -43.49 91.54
C LYS A 145 39.74 -42.81 90.48
N GLN A 146 41.04 -43.10 90.45
CA GLN A 146 41.95 -42.66 89.40
C GLN A 146 41.66 -43.38 88.07
N GLN A 147 41.49 -44.70 88.09
CA GLN A 147 41.12 -45.49 86.91
C GLN A 147 39.76 -45.07 86.35
N LYS A 148 38.78 -44.78 87.21
CA LYS A 148 37.47 -44.25 86.79
C LYS A 148 37.59 -42.86 86.19
N LYS A 149 38.36 -41.95 86.78
CA LYS A 149 38.62 -40.62 86.20
C LYS A 149 39.38 -40.70 84.87
N GLU A 150 40.32 -41.62 84.72
CA GLU A 150 41.07 -41.81 83.48
C GLU A 150 40.20 -42.45 82.39
N LYS A 151 39.36 -43.43 82.76
CA LYS A 151 38.34 -44.01 81.88
C LYS A 151 37.33 -42.95 81.43
N ASP A 152 36.79 -42.14 82.33
CA ASP A 152 35.89 -41.03 82.00
C ASP A 152 36.57 -39.99 81.09
N LYS A 153 37.87 -39.71 81.29
CA LYS A 153 38.64 -38.82 80.40
C LYS A 153 38.82 -39.43 79.01
N ARG A 154 39.16 -40.72 78.91
CA ARG A 154 39.30 -41.43 77.63
C ARG A 154 37.97 -41.53 76.90
N GLU A 155 36.87 -41.83 77.60
CA GLU A 155 35.53 -41.87 77.02
C GLU A 155 35.07 -40.48 76.55
N LYS A 156 35.34 -39.41 77.32
CA LYS A 156 35.07 -38.03 76.88
C LYS A 156 35.90 -37.63 75.67
N GLN A 157 37.17 -38.04 75.62
CA GLN A 157 38.05 -37.75 74.49
C GLN A 157 37.64 -38.53 73.24
N GLN A 158 37.34 -39.82 73.36
CA GLN A 158 36.82 -40.63 72.26
C GLN A 158 35.46 -40.13 71.77
N LYS A 159 34.58 -39.68 72.66
CA LYS A 159 33.32 -39.04 72.28
C LYS A 159 33.57 -37.75 71.50
N LYS A 160 34.47 -36.88 71.98
CA LYS A 160 34.84 -35.65 71.27
C LYS A 160 35.43 -35.94 69.89
N GLU A 161 36.35 -36.90 69.78
CA GLU A 161 36.93 -37.31 68.50
C GLU A 161 35.89 -37.93 67.57
N ARG A 162 34.91 -38.69 68.11
CA ARG A 162 33.80 -39.23 67.32
C ARG A 162 32.88 -38.13 66.82
N ASP A 163 32.50 -37.19 67.67
CA ASP A 163 31.64 -36.06 67.33
C ASP A 163 32.34 -35.13 66.30
N GLU A 164 33.66 -34.92 66.43
CA GLU A 164 34.47 -34.16 65.47
C GLU A 164 34.60 -34.88 64.11
N ARG A 165 34.81 -36.20 64.10
CA ARG A 165 34.79 -37.00 62.86
C ARG A 165 33.42 -36.98 62.20
N GLU A 166 32.34 -37.04 62.99
CA GLU A 166 30.98 -36.98 62.46
C GLU A 166 30.66 -35.59 61.88
N MET A 167 31.12 -34.52 62.53
CA MET A 167 31.05 -33.15 62.01
C MET A 167 31.83 -33.01 60.70
N GLN A 168 33.10 -33.43 60.66
CA GLN A 168 33.92 -33.39 59.45
C GLN A 168 33.30 -34.20 58.31
N LYS A 169 32.75 -35.38 58.62
CA LYS A 169 32.03 -36.19 57.64
C LYS A 169 30.79 -35.46 57.10
N LYS A 170 29.99 -34.83 57.96
CA LYS A 170 28.84 -34.02 57.55
C LYS A 170 29.23 -32.79 56.72
N GLU A 171 30.32 -32.12 57.09
CA GLU A 171 30.87 -31.00 56.31
C GLU A 171 31.36 -31.46 54.94
N GLN A 172 32.02 -32.61 54.87
CA GLN A 172 32.48 -33.20 53.62
C GLN A 172 31.29 -33.62 52.73
N GLU A 173 30.28 -34.26 53.30
CA GLU A 173 29.03 -34.62 52.60
C GLU A 173 28.29 -33.36 52.10
N ALA A 174 28.18 -32.31 52.92
CA ALA A 174 27.59 -31.04 52.52
C ALA A 174 28.38 -30.35 51.40
N TRP A 175 29.71 -30.42 51.44
CA TRP A 175 30.57 -29.87 50.39
C TRP A 175 30.39 -30.62 49.06
N TYR A 176 30.32 -31.96 49.10
CA TYR A 176 30.04 -32.76 47.91
C TYR A 176 28.67 -32.46 47.31
N LEU A 177 27.63 -32.38 48.15
CA LEU A 177 26.28 -32.03 47.70
C LEU A 177 26.24 -30.63 47.05
N ALA A 178 26.88 -29.63 47.67
CA ALA A 178 26.97 -28.29 47.10
C ALA A 178 27.77 -28.27 45.78
N MET A 179 28.80 -29.11 45.66
CA MET A 179 29.56 -29.26 44.42
C MET A 179 28.71 -29.90 43.32
N GLU A 180 27.96 -30.97 43.61
CA GLU A 180 27.04 -31.61 42.66
C GLU A 180 25.94 -30.64 42.20
N GLU A 181 25.35 -29.86 43.11
CA GLU A 181 24.36 -28.84 42.78
C GLU A 181 24.94 -27.77 41.84
N ARG A 182 26.18 -27.33 42.09
CA ARG A 182 26.88 -26.38 41.21
C ARG A 182 27.17 -26.99 39.84
N LEU A 183 27.60 -28.26 39.77
CA LEU A 183 27.82 -28.95 38.49
C LEU A 183 26.52 -29.12 37.70
N ALA A 184 25.42 -29.47 38.37
CA ALA A 184 24.10 -29.52 37.76
C ALA A 184 23.67 -28.14 37.22
N GLY A 185 23.93 -27.07 37.97
CA GLY A 185 23.70 -25.69 37.52
C GLY A 185 24.51 -25.32 36.28
N VAL A 186 25.79 -25.70 36.21
CA VAL A 186 26.64 -25.48 35.03
C VAL A 186 26.10 -26.23 33.81
N ALA A 187 25.69 -27.49 33.97
CA ALA A 187 25.13 -28.28 32.86
C ALA A 187 23.86 -27.64 32.27
N VAL A 188 23.00 -27.06 33.11
CA VAL A 188 21.81 -26.31 32.65
C VAL A 188 22.23 -25.07 31.87
N LEU A 189 23.23 -24.31 32.33
CA LEU A 189 23.74 -23.14 31.64
C LEU A 189 24.41 -23.49 30.29
N GLU A 190 25.16 -24.58 30.23
CA GLU A 190 25.74 -25.05 28.97
C GLU A 190 24.66 -25.41 27.94
N LYS A 191 23.59 -26.07 28.40
CA LYS A 191 22.44 -26.38 27.56
C LYS A 191 21.75 -25.12 27.04
N THR A 192 21.48 -24.12 27.89
CA THR A 192 20.85 -22.88 27.45
C THR A 192 21.73 -22.06 26.51
N VAL A 193 23.05 -22.06 26.73
CA VAL A 193 24.00 -21.43 25.79
C VAL A 193 23.99 -22.13 24.43
N ALA A 194 23.89 -23.46 24.40
CA ALA A 194 23.78 -24.20 23.14
C ALA A 194 22.48 -23.89 22.39
N GLU A 195 21.34 -23.83 23.10
CA GLU A 195 20.05 -23.45 22.53
C GLU A 195 20.07 -22.02 21.96
N LEU A 196 20.62 -21.06 22.71
CA LEU A 196 20.75 -19.67 22.26
C LEU A 196 21.67 -19.52 21.05
N LYS A 197 22.74 -20.32 20.95
CA LYS A 197 23.62 -20.32 19.77
C LYS A 197 22.87 -20.76 18.52
N LEU A 198 22.07 -21.84 18.62
CA LEU A 198 21.24 -22.31 17.51
C LEU A 198 20.21 -21.26 17.09
N GLU A 199 19.57 -20.59 18.05
CA GLU A 199 18.62 -19.50 17.76
C GLU A 199 19.30 -18.32 17.05
N VAL A 200 20.47 -17.90 17.53
CA VAL A 200 21.25 -16.81 16.92
C VAL A 200 21.66 -17.15 15.49
N ASP A 201 22.09 -18.38 15.23
CA ASP A 201 22.46 -18.81 13.87
C ASP A 201 21.25 -18.89 12.95
N GLY A 202 20.09 -19.38 13.43
CA GLY A 202 18.83 -19.32 12.69
C GLY A 202 18.41 -17.88 12.34
N LEU A 203 18.54 -16.94 13.28
CA LEU A 203 18.26 -15.52 13.03
C LEU A 203 19.24 -14.88 12.03
N LYS A 204 20.50 -15.33 11.98
CA LYS A 204 21.46 -14.85 10.97
C LYS A 204 21.08 -15.33 9.58
N GLU A 205 20.68 -16.59 9.44
CA GLU A 205 20.20 -17.16 8.17
C GLU A 205 18.94 -16.43 7.69
N GLU A 206 17.94 -16.25 8.57
CA GLU A 206 16.72 -15.50 8.25
C GLU A 206 17.04 -14.05 7.81
N ARG A 207 18.00 -13.39 8.46
CA ARG A 207 18.47 -12.05 8.04
C ARG A 207 19.23 -12.05 6.72
N ALA A 208 19.92 -13.14 6.37
CA ALA A 208 20.60 -13.26 5.09
C ALA A 208 19.57 -13.48 3.96
N GLU A 209 18.60 -14.36 4.18
CA GLU A 209 17.50 -14.61 3.24
C GLU A 209 16.67 -13.33 3.01
N ASN A 210 16.28 -12.62 4.08
CA ASN A 210 15.57 -11.35 3.96
C ASN A 210 16.37 -10.28 3.22
N ARG A 211 17.70 -10.25 3.37
CA ARG A 211 18.55 -9.33 2.59
C ARG A 211 18.57 -9.69 1.11
N ASN A 212 18.73 -10.97 0.79
CA ASN A 212 18.70 -11.46 -0.59
C ASN A 212 17.36 -11.17 -1.26
N GLN A 213 16.25 -11.41 -0.55
CA GLN A 213 14.91 -11.10 -1.04
C GLN A 213 14.74 -9.61 -1.33
N ARG A 214 15.15 -8.73 -0.40
CA ARG A 214 15.11 -7.27 -0.61
C ARG A 214 15.97 -6.83 -1.79
N THR A 215 17.13 -7.44 -2.00
CA THR A 215 17.97 -7.12 -3.18
C THR A 215 17.33 -7.57 -4.48
N ALA A 216 16.69 -8.75 -4.51
CA ALA A 216 15.97 -9.24 -5.67
C ALA A 216 14.75 -8.37 -6.01
N ASP A 217 13.96 -8.00 -4.99
CA ASP A 217 12.80 -7.11 -5.15
C ASP A 217 13.23 -5.72 -5.65
N LYS A 218 14.35 -5.19 -5.13
CA LYS A 218 14.90 -3.92 -5.60
C LYS A 218 15.36 -3.99 -7.06
N GLN A 219 16.09 -5.05 -7.44
CA GLN A 219 16.52 -5.24 -8.83
C GLN A 219 15.33 -5.37 -9.78
N LYS A 220 14.27 -6.08 -9.36
CA LYS A 220 13.03 -6.18 -10.11
C LYS A 220 12.37 -4.81 -10.28
N TYR A 221 12.23 -4.05 -9.20
CA TYR A 221 11.65 -2.70 -9.24
C TYR A 221 12.46 -1.75 -10.14
N ASP A 222 13.78 -1.76 -10.03
CA ASP A 222 14.66 -0.92 -10.85
C ASP A 222 14.55 -1.28 -12.34
N LYS A 223 14.40 -2.58 -12.66
CA LYS A 223 14.14 -3.05 -14.02
C LYS A 223 12.77 -2.60 -14.52
N ASP A 224 11.70 -2.85 -13.77
CA ASP A 224 10.34 -2.48 -14.15
C ASP A 224 10.23 -0.95 -14.35
N ASN A 225 10.89 -0.15 -13.51
CA ASN A 225 10.93 1.31 -13.63
C ASN A 225 11.70 1.77 -14.88
N LYS A 226 12.78 1.07 -15.24
CA LYS A 226 13.49 1.32 -16.51
C LYS A 226 12.60 1.01 -17.71
N ASP A 227 11.97 -0.17 -17.72
CA ASP A 227 11.09 -0.58 -18.81
C ASP A 227 9.91 0.39 -18.97
N LEU A 228 9.32 0.87 -17.87
CA LEU A 228 8.28 1.90 -17.89
C LEU A 228 8.77 3.24 -18.46
N LYS A 229 9.99 3.68 -18.12
CA LYS A 229 10.57 4.91 -18.70
C LYS A 229 10.79 4.78 -20.20
N ASP A 230 11.27 3.62 -20.66
CA ASP A 230 11.49 3.35 -22.07
C ASP A 230 10.15 3.34 -22.84
N VAL A 231 9.09 2.78 -22.25
CA VAL A 231 7.72 2.82 -22.82
C VAL A 231 7.17 4.24 -22.88
N ILE A 232 7.35 5.05 -21.83
CA ILE A 232 6.90 6.45 -21.81
C ILE A 232 7.62 7.25 -22.92
N ALA A 233 8.95 7.14 -23.01
CA ALA A 233 9.72 7.83 -24.03
C ALA A 233 9.31 7.41 -25.46
N ALA A 234 9.03 6.13 -25.68
CA ALA A 234 8.50 5.65 -26.95
C ALA A 234 7.07 6.14 -27.24
N GLY A 235 6.27 6.36 -26.20
CA GLY A 235 4.95 6.97 -26.28
C GLY A 235 5.02 8.44 -26.69
N ASP A 236 5.86 9.22 -26.02
CA ASP A 236 6.05 10.65 -26.28
C ASP A 236 6.55 10.89 -27.71
N ALA A 237 7.52 10.10 -28.18
CA ALA A 237 8.02 10.19 -29.56
C ALA A 237 6.91 9.89 -30.61
N LYS A 238 5.95 9.01 -30.30
CA LYS A 238 4.81 8.75 -31.19
C LYS A 238 3.80 9.89 -31.17
N ILE A 239 3.59 10.53 -30.02
CA ILE A 239 2.71 11.69 -29.89
C ILE A 239 3.26 12.84 -30.74
N GLU A 240 4.54 13.18 -30.61
CA GLU A 240 5.18 14.22 -31.41
C GLU A 240 5.07 13.93 -32.93
N ALA A 241 5.28 12.67 -33.33
CA ALA A 241 5.13 12.27 -34.73
C ALA A 241 3.69 12.40 -35.25
N PHE A 242 2.68 12.15 -34.40
CA PHE A 242 1.28 12.34 -34.76
C PHE A 242 0.89 13.81 -34.81
N GLU A 243 1.36 14.64 -33.87
CA GLU A 243 1.13 16.08 -33.86
C GLU A 243 1.67 16.73 -35.14
N ALA A 244 2.91 16.42 -35.53
CA ALA A 244 3.50 16.91 -36.78
C ALA A 244 2.69 16.46 -38.03
N LYS A 245 2.12 15.25 -38.00
CA LYS A 245 1.27 14.76 -39.09
C LYS A 245 -0.07 15.50 -39.16
N VAL A 246 -0.66 15.82 -38.00
CA VAL A 246 -1.91 16.61 -37.93
C VAL A 246 -1.66 18.02 -38.45
N GLU A 247 -0.60 18.69 -38.02
CA GLU A 247 -0.23 20.02 -38.52
C GLU A 247 -0.03 20.03 -40.04
N SER A 248 0.63 19.00 -40.59
CA SER A 248 0.80 18.85 -42.03
C SER A 248 -0.52 18.65 -42.78
N GLN A 249 -1.47 17.90 -42.19
CA GLN A 249 -2.80 17.70 -42.77
C GLN A 249 -3.63 18.98 -42.72
N ASP A 250 -3.59 19.74 -41.62
CA ASP A 250 -4.30 21.01 -41.49
C ASP A 250 -3.78 22.04 -42.50
N ALA A 251 -2.46 22.14 -42.69
CA ALA A 251 -1.87 22.98 -43.72
C ALA A 251 -2.34 22.59 -45.13
N ARG A 252 -2.48 21.29 -45.41
CA ARG A 252 -3.00 20.79 -46.69
C ARG A 252 -4.49 21.13 -46.87
N ILE A 253 -5.30 21.00 -45.82
CA ILE A 253 -6.73 21.36 -45.87
C ILE A 253 -6.88 22.85 -46.17
N LEU A 254 -6.15 23.71 -45.46
CA LEU A 254 -6.17 25.16 -45.71
C LEU A 254 -5.76 25.50 -47.15
N GLY A 255 -4.76 24.80 -47.70
CA GLY A 255 -4.35 24.94 -49.11
C GLY A 255 -5.48 24.60 -50.08
N LEU A 256 -6.15 23.45 -49.88
CA LEU A 256 -7.27 23.01 -50.70
C LEU A 256 -8.49 23.94 -50.58
N GLU A 257 -8.80 24.45 -49.39
CA GLU A 257 -9.86 25.44 -49.20
C GLU A 257 -9.58 26.75 -49.91
N GLY A 258 -8.30 27.14 -50.02
CA GLY A 258 -7.87 28.27 -50.85
C GLY A 258 -8.14 28.02 -52.32
N GLU A 259 -7.71 26.88 -52.84
CA GLU A 259 -7.90 26.50 -54.25
C GLU A 259 -9.38 26.40 -54.63
N VAL A 260 -10.20 25.76 -53.79
CA VAL A 260 -11.66 25.66 -53.99
C VAL A 260 -12.31 27.05 -54.01
N ARG A 261 -11.89 27.98 -53.15
CA ARG A 261 -12.39 29.37 -53.17
C ARG A 261 -12.03 30.06 -54.48
N THR A 262 -10.79 29.95 -54.94
CA THR A 262 -10.36 30.54 -56.21
C THR A 262 -11.11 29.96 -57.40
N LEU A 263 -11.29 28.63 -57.44
CA LEU A 263 -12.04 27.97 -58.51
C LEU A 263 -13.53 28.36 -58.51
N ASN A 264 -14.14 28.45 -57.33
CA ASN A 264 -15.53 28.88 -57.22
C ASN A 264 -15.72 30.34 -57.64
N GLN A 265 -14.76 31.22 -57.30
CA GLN A 265 -14.78 32.60 -57.76
C GLN A 265 -14.62 32.69 -59.28
N ALA A 266 -13.63 31.99 -59.85
CA ALA A 266 -13.44 31.95 -61.30
C ALA A 266 -14.67 31.40 -62.02
N ARG A 267 -15.30 30.34 -61.49
CA ARG A 267 -16.54 29.80 -62.05
C ARG A 267 -17.70 30.79 -61.96
N HIS A 268 -17.80 31.54 -60.87
CA HIS A 268 -18.82 32.59 -60.72
C HIS A 268 -18.61 33.70 -61.75
N ASP A 269 -17.37 34.21 -61.86
CA ASP A 269 -16.99 35.27 -62.80
C ASP A 269 -17.24 34.83 -64.25
N ASP A 270 -16.87 33.59 -64.60
CA ASP A 270 -17.16 32.99 -65.90
C ASP A 270 -18.68 32.91 -66.15
N GLN A 271 -19.45 32.38 -65.19
CA GLN A 271 -20.91 32.28 -65.31
C GLN A 271 -21.57 33.66 -65.49
N GLU A 272 -21.11 34.67 -64.77
CA GLU A 272 -21.60 36.04 -64.89
C GLU A 272 -21.26 36.64 -66.27
N ALA A 273 -20.05 36.41 -66.76
CA ALA A 273 -19.62 36.85 -68.10
C ALA A 273 -20.47 36.25 -69.23
N TYR A 274 -20.91 34.99 -69.10
CA TYR A 274 -21.82 34.35 -70.08
C TYR A 274 -23.29 34.78 -69.93
N ARG A 275 -23.76 35.07 -68.70
CA ARG A 275 -25.17 35.39 -68.45
C ARG A 275 -25.54 36.83 -68.76
N ALA A 276 -24.65 37.79 -68.48
CA ALA A 276 -24.96 39.20 -68.67
C ALA A 276 -25.36 39.56 -70.12
N PRO A 277 -24.69 39.07 -71.19
CA PRO A 277 -25.13 39.29 -72.56
C PRO A 277 -26.52 38.71 -72.86
N LEU A 278 -26.85 37.52 -72.32
CA LEU A 278 -28.16 36.89 -72.48
C LEU A 278 -29.27 37.73 -71.84
N PHE A 279 -29.04 38.24 -70.64
CA PHE A 279 -30.05 39.05 -69.93
C PHE A 279 -30.29 40.38 -70.64
N LEU A 280 -29.22 40.99 -71.15
CA LEU A 280 -29.31 42.23 -71.91
C LEU A 280 -29.95 42.02 -73.29
N ARG A 281 -29.77 40.85 -73.92
CA ARG A 281 -30.47 40.49 -75.16
C ARG A 281 -31.99 40.54 -74.97
N ILE A 282 -32.48 39.93 -73.90
CA ILE A 282 -33.92 39.88 -73.59
C ILE A 282 -34.48 41.28 -73.41
N LEU A 283 -33.78 42.14 -72.66
CA LEU A 283 -34.18 43.54 -72.53
C LEU A 283 -34.36 44.22 -73.89
N LEU A 284 -33.45 43.98 -74.84
CA LEU A 284 -33.56 44.58 -76.17
C LEU A 284 -34.75 44.02 -76.97
N ASP A 285 -35.05 42.72 -76.82
CA ASP A 285 -36.18 42.10 -77.52
C ASP A 285 -37.52 42.52 -76.86
N ASP A 286 -37.63 42.51 -75.53
CA ASP A 286 -38.80 43.00 -74.79
C ASP A 286 -39.09 44.48 -75.10
N ALA A 287 -38.05 45.32 -75.19
CA ALA A 287 -38.21 46.73 -75.57
C ALA A 287 -38.77 46.88 -76.99
N ARG A 288 -38.33 46.03 -77.93
CA ARG A 288 -38.81 46.03 -79.31
C ARG A 288 -40.25 45.56 -79.41
N ASP A 289 -40.61 44.51 -78.67
CA ASP A 289 -41.97 43.99 -78.62
C ASP A 289 -42.93 45.03 -78.01
N LYS A 290 -42.51 45.73 -76.95
CA LYS A 290 -43.28 46.84 -76.38
C LYS A 290 -43.50 47.97 -77.39
N ILE A 291 -42.47 48.36 -78.14
CA ILE A 291 -42.60 49.38 -79.20
C ILE A 291 -43.56 48.89 -80.30
N ALA A 292 -43.43 47.63 -80.75
CA ALA A 292 -44.31 47.07 -81.76
C ALA A 292 -45.78 47.13 -81.33
N HIS A 293 -46.07 46.73 -80.08
CA HIS A 293 -47.40 46.81 -79.53
C HIS A 293 -47.92 48.24 -79.40
N LEU A 294 -47.10 49.20 -78.94
CA LEU A 294 -47.51 50.61 -78.83
C LEU A 294 -47.82 51.26 -80.18
N LEU A 295 -47.24 50.74 -81.27
CA LEU A 295 -47.44 51.22 -82.63
C LEU A 295 -48.44 50.38 -83.44
N ASP A 296 -49.14 49.43 -82.81
CA ASP A 296 -50.13 48.53 -83.43
C ASP A 296 -49.55 47.64 -84.56
N HIS A 297 -48.32 47.13 -84.35
CA HIS A 297 -47.66 46.16 -85.22
C HIS A 297 -47.57 44.78 -84.56
N SER A 298 -47.59 43.72 -85.37
CA SER A 298 -47.51 42.33 -84.86
C SER A 298 -46.15 41.96 -84.28
N TRP A 299 -45.06 42.50 -84.84
CA TRP A 299 -43.68 42.18 -84.48
C TRP A 299 -42.75 43.31 -84.95
N TRP A 300 -41.57 43.42 -84.33
CA TRP A 300 -40.60 44.48 -84.62
C TRP A 300 -40.18 44.57 -86.09
N ASP A 301 -40.12 43.43 -86.79
CA ASP A 301 -39.64 43.44 -88.17
C ASP A 301 -40.66 44.03 -89.15
N ASP A 302 -41.96 44.10 -88.79
CA ASP A 302 -42.94 44.89 -89.56
C ASP A 302 -42.55 46.38 -89.56
N ILE A 303 -42.06 46.88 -88.43
CA ILE A 303 -41.61 48.27 -88.31
C ILE A 303 -40.29 48.45 -89.07
N SER A 304 -39.33 47.56 -88.82
CA SER A 304 -37.97 47.75 -89.33
C SER A 304 -37.82 47.48 -90.83
N SER A 305 -38.65 46.60 -91.42
CA SER A 305 -38.63 46.32 -92.87
C SER A 305 -39.15 47.47 -93.73
N ASN A 306 -39.99 48.34 -93.15
CA ASN A 306 -40.60 49.47 -93.86
C ASN A 306 -39.76 50.76 -93.80
N GLN A 307 -38.62 50.75 -93.12
CA GLN A 307 -37.78 51.93 -92.91
C GLN A 307 -36.31 51.62 -93.19
N LEU A 308 -35.54 52.62 -93.65
CA LEU A 308 -34.09 52.49 -93.71
C LEU A 308 -33.54 52.40 -92.27
N PRO A 309 -32.62 51.45 -91.94
CA PRO A 309 -32.10 51.29 -90.59
C PRO A 309 -31.46 52.55 -89.99
N SER A 310 -30.93 53.44 -90.83
CA SER A 310 -30.35 54.73 -90.42
C SER A 310 -31.39 55.79 -90.07
N GLN A 311 -32.61 55.70 -90.60
CA GLN A 311 -33.70 56.65 -90.41
C GLN A 311 -34.69 56.18 -89.34
N LEU A 312 -34.73 54.86 -89.08
CA LEU A 312 -35.64 54.25 -88.12
C LEU A 312 -35.61 54.88 -86.71
N PRO A 313 -34.46 55.21 -86.10
CA PRO A 313 -34.45 55.86 -84.77
C PRO A 313 -35.15 57.23 -84.77
N THR A 314 -34.90 58.04 -85.79
CA THR A 314 -35.48 59.38 -85.92
C THR A 314 -36.98 59.30 -86.19
N TRP A 315 -37.41 58.33 -87.00
CA TRP A 315 -38.83 58.07 -87.23
C TRP A 315 -39.54 57.59 -85.96
N LEU A 316 -38.93 56.67 -85.20
CA LEU A 316 -39.46 56.19 -83.91
C LEU A 316 -39.59 57.34 -82.89
N ALA A 317 -38.58 58.22 -82.83
CA ALA A 317 -38.60 59.38 -81.93
C ALA A 317 -39.74 60.39 -82.23
N GLN A 318 -40.38 60.30 -83.39
CA GLN A 318 -41.52 61.14 -83.78
C GLN A 318 -42.87 60.45 -83.54
N GLN A 319 -42.89 59.17 -83.16
CA GLN A 319 -44.15 58.44 -82.96
C GLN A 319 -44.80 58.88 -81.65
N ARG A 320 -46.01 59.42 -81.77
CA ARG A 320 -46.77 59.97 -80.65
C ARG A 320 -46.87 59.01 -79.44
N PRO A 321 -47.18 57.71 -79.62
CA PRO A 321 -47.26 56.78 -78.48
C PRO A 321 -45.94 56.61 -77.70
N LEU A 322 -44.79 56.80 -78.36
CA LEU A 322 -43.47 56.72 -77.71
C LEU A 322 -43.07 58.03 -77.05
N VAL A 323 -43.47 59.17 -77.62
CA VAL A 323 -43.20 60.51 -77.09
C VAL A 323 -44.04 60.80 -75.84
N GLU A 324 -45.28 60.30 -75.80
CA GLU A 324 -46.21 60.50 -74.69
C GLU A 324 -46.03 59.46 -73.54
N SER A 325 -45.04 58.55 -73.64
CA SER A 325 -44.72 57.61 -72.58
C SER A 325 -44.04 58.30 -71.39
N ASP A 326 -44.40 57.90 -70.16
CA ASP A 326 -43.78 58.38 -68.91
C ASP A 326 -42.25 58.17 -68.90
N TYR A 327 -41.77 57.16 -69.62
CA TYR A 327 -40.36 56.81 -69.76
C TYR A 327 -39.87 57.02 -71.20
N THR A 328 -39.65 58.26 -71.59
CA THR A 328 -39.23 58.57 -72.97
C THR A 328 -37.90 57.90 -73.37
N LEU A 329 -37.88 57.28 -74.54
CA LEU A 329 -36.67 56.68 -75.11
C LEU A 329 -35.77 57.74 -75.73
N THR A 330 -34.48 57.71 -75.39
CA THR A 330 -33.50 58.57 -76.06
C THR A 330 -33.26 58.11 -77.50
N ASN A 331 -32.85 59.04 -78.37
CA ASN A 331 -32.48 58.69 -79.75
C ASN A 331 -31.31 57.67 -79.80
N THR A 332 -30.43 57.68 -78.81
CA THR A 332 -29.34 56.70 -78.68
C THR A 332 -29.89 55.31 -78.34
N SER A 333 -30.88 55.20 -77.44
CA SER A 333 -31.59 53.96 -77.12
C SER A 333 -32.29 53.38 -78.35
N LEU A 334 -33.01 54.23 -79.09
CA LEU A 334 -33.68 53.86 -80.33
C LEU A 334 -32.67 53.42 -81.41
N ALA A 335 -31.52 54.08 -81.50
CA ALA A 335 -30.44 53.69 -82.39
C ALA A 335 -29.83 52.32 -82.03
N ILE A 336 -29.69 52.02 -80.73
CA ILE A 336 -29.26 50.71 -80.24
C ILE A 336 -30.27 49.62 -80.62
N LEU A 337 -31.58 49.90 -80.52
CA LEU A 337 -32.63 48.96 -80.94
C LEU A 337 -32.72 48.81 -82.46
N SER A 338 -32.44 49.85 -83.23
CA SER A 338 -32.63 49.85 -84.70
C SER A 338 -31.46 49.25 -85.48
N ARG A 339 -30.29 49.12 -84.86
CA ARG A 339 -29.09 48.58 -85.51
C ARG A 339 -28.86 47.12 -85.15
N PHE A 340 -28.07 46.47 -85.99
CA PHE A 340 -27.48 45.17 -85.65
C PHE A 340 -26.45 45.39 -84.52
N ASN A 341 -26.69 44.80 -83.34
CA ASN A 341 -25.93 45.06 -82.12
C ASN A 341 -25.20 43.77 -81.66
N PRO A 342 -23.91 43.84 -81.26
CA PRO A 342 -23.18 42.72 -80.65
C PRO A 342 -23.90 42.03 -79.48
N ILE A 343 -24.62 42.78 -78.62
CA ILE A 343 -25.43 42.24 -77.52
C ILE A 343 -26.46 41.23 -78.06
N ARG A 344 -26.97 41.47 -79.28
CA ARG A 344 -27.91 40.56 -79.95
C ARG A 344 -27.23 39.31 -80.53
N GLN A 345 -25.95 39.36 -80.90
CA GLN A 345 -25.19 38.19 -81.40
C GLN A 345 -24.73 37.25 -80.28
N GLU A 346 -24.43 37.83 -79.11
CA GLU A 346 -23.90 37.09 -77.96
C GLU A 346 -24.98 36.31 -77.19
N GLY A 347 -26.26 36.64 -77.40
CA GLY A 347 -27.40 36.00 -76.74
C GLY A 347 -28.04 34.87 -77.56
N ASN A 348 -28.25 33.71 -76.95
CA ASN A 348 -28.98 32.58 -77.52
C ASN A 348 -30.52 32.80 -77.45
N GLU A 349 -31.28 32.25 -78.39
CA GLU A 349 -32.75 32.35 -78.47
C GLU A 349 -33.50 31.69 -77.30
N VAL A 350 -32.82 30.91 -76.45
CA VAL A 350 -33.44 30.06 -75.40
C VAL A 350 -33.69 30.82 -74.07
N ALA A 351 -33.52 32.14 -74.03
CA ALA A 351 -33.46 32.88 -72.77
C ALA A 351 -34.82 33.40 -72.24
N HIS A 352 -35.94 32.68 -72.43
CA HIS A 352 -37.28 33.18 -72.09
C HIS A 352 -37.69 33.13 -70.61
N THR A 353 -36.77 32.88 -69.67
CA THR A 353 -37.09 32.71 -68.23
C THR A 353 -36.36 33.68 -67.30
N VAL A 354 -35.84 34.79 -67.83
CA VAL A 354 -35.06 35.74 -67.05
C VAL A 354 -35.98 36.72 -66.33
N THR A 355 -35.68 36.99 -65.08
CA THR A 355 -36.43 37.92 -64.24
C THR A 355 -35.97 39.36 -64.47
N THR A 356 -36.87 40.33 -64.27
CA THR A 356 -36.55 41.77 -64.31
C THR A 356 -35.38 42.15 -63.40
N LYS A 357 -35.23 41.45 -62.26
CA LYS A 357 -34.11 41.64 -61.33
C LYS A 357 -32.76 41.24 -61.93
N GLU A 358 -32.69 40.11 -62.64
CA GLU A 358 -31.45 39.64 -63.29
C GLU A 358 -31.03 40.55 -64.44
N ILE A 359 -32.01 41.11 -65.18
CA ILE A 359 -31.75 42.12 -66.21
C ILE A 359 -31.18 43.39 -65.57
N ARG A 360 -31.78 43.86 -64.47
CA ARG A 360 -31.28 45.00 -63.69
C ARG A 360 -29.83 44.81 -63.26
N GLU A 361 -29.51 43.65 -62.68
CA GLU A 361 -28.14 43.30 -62.25
C GLU A 361 -27.16 43.29 -63.44
N ALA A 362 -27.56 42.73 -64.58
CA ALA A 362 -26.74 42.72 -65.80
C ALA A 362 -26.48 44.11 -66.39
N ILE A 363 -27.41 45.06 -66.23
CA ILE A 363 -27.19 46.46 -66.61
C ILE A 363 -26.14 47.09 -65.70
N LEU A 364 -26.32 46.94 -64.38
CA LEU A 364 -25.43 47.53 -63.38
C LEU A 364 -24.00 46.97 -63.45
N SER A 365 -23.83 45.70 -63.83
CA SER A 365 -22.51 45.07 -63.98
C SER A 365 -21.73 45.49 -65.23
N ARG A 366 -22.36 46.18 -66.21
CA ARG A 366 -21.64 46.67 -67.40
C ARG A 366 -20.64 47.76 -67.04
N GLN A 367 -19.36 47.56 -67.38
CA GLN A 367 -18.29 48.50 -67.06
C GLN A 367 -18.40 49.86 -67.79
N GLN A 368 -18.94 49.89 -69.01
CA GLN A 368 -19.04 51.10 -69.81
C GLN A 368 -20.29 51.92 -69.41
N GLU A 369 -20.08 53.05 -68.75
CA GLU A 369 -21.16 53.91 -68.25
C GLU A 369 -22.09 54.42 -69.38
N SER A 370 -21.52 54.78 -70.53
CA SER A 370 -22.33 55.24 -71.68
C SER A 370 -23.30 54.17 -72.18
N VAL A 371 -22.90 52.90 -72.16
CA VAL A 371 -23.76 51.76 -72.51
C VAL A 371 -24.77 51.50 -71.40
N ARG A 372 -24.34 51.58 -70.14
CA ARG A 372 -25.20 51.40 -68.95
C ARG A 372 -26.35 52.40 -68.93
N VAL A 373 -26.11 53.68 -69.21
CA VAL A 373 -27.15 54.73 -69.27
C VAL A 373 -28.19 54.43 -70.35
N VAL A 374 -27.75 53.94 -71.51
CA VAL A 374 -28.67 53.61 -72.61
C VAL A 374 -29.49 52.36 -72.28
N LEU A 375 -28.86 51.31 -71.75
CA LEU A 375 -29.55 50.10 -71.30
C LEU A 375 -30.53 50.40 -70.15
N LYS A 376 -30.15 51.30 -69.23
CA LYS A 376 -31.04 51.81 -68.19
C LYS A 376 -32.28 52.47 -68.79
N ASN A 377 -32.12 53.39 -69.74
CA ASN A 377 -33.26 54.07 -70.36
C ASN A 377 -34.19 53.08 -71.07
N LEU A 378 -33.62 52.02 -71.69
CA LEU A 378 -34.40 50.92 -72.25
C LEU A 378 -35.14 50.12 -71.18
N PHE A 379 -34.49 49.83 -70.05
CA PHE A 379 -35.10 49.12 -68.92
C PHE A 379 -36.28 49.88 -68.32
N GLU A 380 -36.08 51.16 -68.02
CA GLU A 380 -37.10 52.04 -67.46
C GLU A 380 -38.29 52.16 -68.40
N PHE A 381 -38.05 52.31 -69.71
CA PHE A 381 -39.12 52.27 -70.70
C PHE A 381 -39.84 50.92 -70.77
N THR A 382 -39.11 49.82 -70.75
CA THR A 382 -39.68 48.48 -70.99
C THR A 382 -40.53 48.03 -69.80
N TYR A 383 -39.99 48.14 -68.59
CA TYR A 383 -40.62 47.62 -67.38
C TYR A 383 -41.32 48.69 -66.53
N GLU A 384 -41.24 49.97 -66.90
CA GLU A 384 -41.85 51.09 -66.16
C GLU A 384 -41.37 51.16 -64.71
N GLU A 385 -40.11 50.80 -64.48
CA GLU A 385 -39.46 50.78 -63.17
C GLU A 385 -38.21 51.65 -63.20
N ASP A 386 -38.10 52.59 -62.26
CA ASP A 386 -36.89 53.39 -62.07
C ASP A 386 -35.68 52.51 -61.71
N LEU A 387 -34.58 52.70 -62.42
CA LEU A 387 -33.32 52.03 -62.14
C LEU A 387 -32.33 53.01 -61.53
N PRO A 388 -32.14 53.05 -60.20
CA PRO A 388 -31.17 53.95 -59.60
C PRO A 388 -29.77 53.56 -60.08
N LEU A 389 -29.09 54.46 -60.81
CA LEU A 389 -27.66 54.33 -61.04
C LEU A 389 -27.03 54.65 -59.69
N THR A 390 -26.52 53.64 -59.00
CA THR A 390 -25.67 53.87 -57.84
C THR A 390 -24.48 54.68 -58.33
N THR A 391 -24.45 55.97 -58.01
CA THR A 391 -23.26 56.80 -58.18
C THR A 391 -22.19 56.16 -57.30
N SER A 392 -21.21 55.50 -57.91
CA SER A 392 -20.03 55.01 -57.21
C SER A 392 -19.36 56.23 -56.56
N SER A 393 -19.55 56.39 -55.25
CA SER A 393 -18.82 57.31 -54.40
C SER A 393 -17.40 56.82 -54.14
#